data_AF-A0A182WQZ4-F1
#
_entry.id   AF-A0A182WQZ4-F1
#
_cell.length_a   1.000
_cell.length_b   1.000
_cell.length_c   1.000
_cell.angle_alpha   90.00
_cell.angle_beta   90.00
_cell.angle_gamma   90.00
#
_symmetry.space_group_name_H-M   'P 1'
#
loop_
_entity.id
_entity.type
_entity.pdbx_description
1 polymer ?
#
loop_
_entity_poly.entity_id
_entity_poly.type
_entity_poly.pdbx_seq_one_letter_code
_entity_poly.pdbx_strand_id
1 'polypeptide(L)'
;MHRLQVEQSAYFRYLVADTFRTVIRLSQWCCTTPFPLEPYQSNDLRNPSQNFRSVRILRRFLAVLLFSVVLAVPLLLFYLYGVKIHVFKIPLSIKLMFYLQAMLQTASLGYVLLVYQFRTSFHRFYFDRLVSVLVEFGRPDIDKRLYALRTNIHRLLLAILLLVVLILSALFFRDRSWTNLLKVAIFLTTQLMASSLTLHYMTLFGMVAVLLRQTNDTLEIMLQEPQTLSFAPVRLTRADEQTIEKIRFLQLQLLQIVLRTNGGEFGRLLIVMLLTTFLFLNTEMLQLYQGIKAATFTFDVIGTKLTNSALKFAMLVMFAFSNRLIQQQNLRGLKLLYQLHSSGNSPRCHDITNRFITQITFFLQRAHEAYGMLSIDMTLILAIVAGLTNILVVLVQFSDAKSSCK
;
A
#
# COMPACT_ATOMS: atom_id res chain seq x y z
N MET A 1 29.77 7.83 25.21
CA MET A 1 28.36 7.94 24.73
C MET A 1 28.24 7.93 23.21
N HIS A 2 29.02 8.72 22.45
CA HIS A 2 28.92 8.77 20.98
C HIS A 2 29.10 7.41 20.27
N ARG A 3 30.05 6.57 20.72
CA ARG A 3 30.32 5.26 20.09
C ARG A 3 29.15 4.27 20.22
N LEU A 4 28.51 4.21 21.38
CA LEU A 4 27.33 3.36 21.64
C LEU A 4 26.12 3.80 20.80
N GLN A 5 25.93 5.11 20.62
CA GLN A 5 24.83 5.64 19.81
C GLN A 5 25.04 5.37 18.30
N VAL A 6 26.30 5.37 17.84
CA VAL A 6 26.66 4.99 16.46
C VAL A 6 26.43 3.50 16.22
N GLU A 7 26.82 2.64 17.17
CA GLU A 7 26.60 1.18 17.08
C GLU A 7 25.11 0.82 17.11
N GLN A 8 24.31 1.44 17.98
CA GLN A 8 22.86 1.27 18.01
C GLN A 8 22.19 1.77 16.72
N SER A 9 22.65 2.90 16.18
CA SER A 9 22.14 3.41 14.90
C SER A 9 22.43 2.45 13.75
N ALA A 10 23.63 1.87 13.70
CA ALA A 10 23.99 0.87 12.69
C ALA A 10 23.13 -0.39 12.81
N TYR A 11 22.88 -0.87 14.03
CA TYR A 11 22.01 -2.00 14.30
C TYR A 11 20.58 -1.78 13.80
N PHE A 12 19.93 -0.67 14.20
CA PHE A 12 18.57 -0.40 13.79
C PHE A 12 18.44 -0.07 12.30
N ARG A 13 19.45 0.55 11.69
CA ARG A 13 19.51 0.70 10.22
C ARG A 13 19.53 -0.64 9.52
N TYR A 14 20.35 -1.58 9.99
CA TYR A 14 20.39 -2.93 9.45
C TYR A 14 19.03 -3.63 9.62
N LEU A 15 18.41 -3.54 10.80
CA LEU A 15 17.13 -4.16 11.10
C LEU A 15 15.98 -3.65 10.20
N VAL A 16 15.88 -2.33 10.03
CA VAL A 16 14.89 -1.74 9.11
C VAL A 16 15.19 -2.17 7.68
N ALA A 17 16.45 -2.10 7.25
CA ALA A 17 16.85 -2.50 5.90
C ALA A 17 16.55 -4.00 5.65
N ASP A 18 16.77 -4.87 6.61
CA ASP A 18 16.49 -6.31 6.50
C ASP A 18 14.98 -6.60 6.43
N THR A 19 14.16 -5.83 7.17
CA THR A 19 12.70 -5.96 7.13
C THR A 19 12.13 -5.58 5.76
N PHE A 20 12.65 -4.52 5.14
CA PHE A 20 12.23 -4.06 3.82
C PHE A 20 12.92 -4.76 2.65
N ARG A 21 14.01 -5.52 2.89
CA ARG A 21 14.91 -6.04 1.86
C ARG A 21 14.21 -6.75 0.70
N THR A 22 13.33 -7.71 1.01
CA THR A 22 12.63 -8.51 0.00
C THR A 22 11.71 -7.64 -0.85
N VAL A 23 10.97 -6.74 -0.20
CA VAL A 23 10.01 -5.87 -0.88
C VAL A 23 10.72 -4.82 -1.72
N ILE A 24 11.79 -4.19 -1.22
CA ILE A 24 12.59 -3.24 -1.99
C ILE A 24 13.25 -3.90 -3.19
N ARG A 25 13.80 -5.12 -3.04
CA ARG A 25 14.35 -5.88 -4.17
C ARG A 25 13.26 -6.14 -5.20
N LEU A 26 12.12 -6.70 -4.81
CA LEU A 26 11.00 -6.93 -5.73
C LEU A 26 10.59 -5.63 -6.44
N SER A 27 10.49 -4.53 -5.71
CA SER A 27 10.14 -3.22 -6.26
C SER A 27 11.19 -2.67 -7.23
N GLN A 28 12.48 -2.92 -6.98
CA GLN A 28 13.55 -2.53 -7.88
C GLN A 28 13.50 -3.34 -9.19
N TRP A 29 13.20 -4.65 -9.10
CA TRP A 29 12.95 -5.51 -10.26
C TRP A 29 11.71 -5.06 -11.05
N CYS A 30 10.65 -4.64 -10.35
CA CYS A 30 9.40 -4.17 -10.96
C CYS A 30 9.46 -2.71 -11.45
N CYS A 31 10.62 -2.03 -11.35
CA CYS A 31 10.77 -0.62 -11.69
C CYS A 31 9.85 0.34 -10.93
N THR A 32 9.43 -0.01 -9.70
CA THR A 32 8.57 0.84 -8.85
C THR A 32 9.36 1.62 -7.79
N THR A 33 10.61 1.23 -7.52
CA THR A 33 11.50 1.93 -6.58
C THR A 33 12.86 2.24 -7.20
N PRO A 34 13.54 3.32 -6.76
CA PRO A 34 14.83 3.72 -7.29
C PRO A 34 15.93 2.69 -7.07
N PHE A 35 16.91 2.71 -7.96
CA PHE A 35 18.18 2.01 -7.80
C PHE A 35 19.34 2.91 -8.26
N PRO A 36 20.43 3.01 -7.49
CA PRO A 36 20.59 2.50 -6.11
C PRO A 36 19.70 3.25 -5.11
N LEU A 37 19.36 2.61 -3.99
CA LEU A 37 18.62 3.21 -2.88
C LEU A 37 19.36 2.94 -1.57
N GLU A 38 19.78 4.00 -0.89
CA GLU A 38 20.34 3.90 0.46
C GLU A 38 19.24 3.58 1.50
N PRO A 39 19.55 2.76 2.52
CA PRO A 39 20.85 2.12 2.79
C PRO A 39 21.03 0.74 2.13
N TYR A 40 20.10 0.29 1.28
CA TYR A 40 20.13 -1.06 0.69
C TYR A 40 21.29 -1.27 -0.28
N GLN A 41 21.72 -0.20 -0.95
CA GLN A 41 22.93 -0.14 -1.74
C GLN A 41 23.75 1.08 -1.28
N SER A 42 24.85 0.86 -0.56
CA SER A 42 25.79 1.93 -0.18
C SER A 42 26.47 2.42 -1.45
N ASN A 43 26.24 3.68 -1.79
CA ASN A 43 26.92 4.33 -2.88
C ASN A 43 28.18 4.95 -2.27
N ASP A 44 29.29 4.21 -2.23
CA ASP A 44 30.55 4.77 -1.75
C ASP A 44 30.88 6.01 -2.59
N LEU A 45 30.79 7.19 -1.97
CA LEU A 45 30.97 8.50 -2.60
C LEU A 45 32.34 8.63 -3.29
N ARG A 46 33.31 7.79 -2.91
CA ARG A 46 34.67 7.77 -3.48
C ARG A 46 34.79 7.00 -4.79
N ASN A 47 33.90 6.06 -5.09
CA ASN A 47 33.93 5.29 -6.35
C ASN A 47 32.53 4.70 -6.61
N PRO A 48 31.61 5.43 -7.28
CA PRO A 48 30.42 4.80 -7.81
C PRO A 48 30.88 3.76 -8.82
N SER A 49 30.82 2.47 -8.45
CA SER A 49 31.25 1.39 -9.33
C SER A 49 30.61 1.59 -10.71
N GLN A 50 31.38 1.42 -11.79
CA GLN A 50 30.86 1.55 -13.17
C GLN A 50 29.56 0.74 -13.38
N ASN A 51 29.42 -0.36 -12.63
CA ASN A 51 28.24 -1.22 -12.55
C ASN A 51 26.96 -0.47 -12.11
N PHE A 52 27.03 0.49 -11.17
CA PHE A 52 25.83 1.25 -10.78
C PHE A 52 25.36 2.20 -11.88
N ARG A 53 26.30 2.79 -12.65
CA ARG A 53 25.97 3.67 -13.76
C ARG A 53 25.33 2.89 -14.91
N SER A 54 25.87 1.73 -15.27
CA SER A 54 25.33 0.87 -16.33
C SER A 54 23.93 0.36 -15.98
N VAL A 55 23.70 -0.12 -14.74
CA VAL A 55 22.37 -0.58 -14.30
C VAL A 55 21.34 0.56 -14.32
N ARG A 56 21.73 1.78 -13.92
CA ARG A 56 20.83 2.95 -13.97
C ARG A 56 20.41 3.29 -15.41
N ILE A 57 21.36 3.25 -16.34
CA ILE A 57 21.10 3.50 -17.76
C ILE A 57 20.19 2.40 -18.32
N LEU A 58 20.52 1.13 -18.06
CA LEU A 58 19.70 -0.02 -18.47
C LEU A 58 18.27 0.08 -17.94
N ARG A 59 18.08 0.46 -16.67
CA ARG A 59 16.75 0.65 -16.09
C ARG A 59 15.96 1.79 -16.72
N ARG A 60 16.61 2.89 -17.12
CA ARG A 60 15.96 3.97 -17.86
C ARG A 60 15.49 3.48 -19.23
N PHE A 61 16.34 2.77 -19.95
CA PHE A 61 15.95 2.15 -21.22
C PHE A 61 14.82 1.15 -21.05
N LEU A 62 14.89 0.28 -20.04
CA LEU A 62 13.83 -0.69 -19.74
C LEU A 62 12.51 0.01 -19.39
N ALA A 63 12.54 1.09 -18.61
CA ALA A 63 11.35 1.84 -18.26
C ALA A 63 10.71 2.53 -19.46
N VAL A 64 11.52 3.13 -20.35
CA VAL A 64 11.05 3.71 -21.61
C VAL A 64 10.47 2.61 -22.51
N LEU A 65 11.16 1.48 -22.65
CA LEU A 65 10.69 0.33 -23.43
C LEU A 65 9.35 -0.20 -22.90
N LEU A 66 9.25 -0.45 -21.59
CA LEU A 66 8.02 -0.91 -20.94
C LEU A 66 6.88 0.09 -21.11
N PHE A 67 7.16 1.39 -20.97
CA PHE A 67 6.17 2.42 -21.21
C PHE A 67 5.69 2.44 -22.67
N SER A 68 6.61 2.36 -23.63
CA SER A 68 6.29 2.27 -25.06
C SER A 68 5.45 1.04 -25.37
N VAL A 69 5.76 -0.12 -24.78
CA VAL A 69 4.95 -1.35 -24.94
C VAL A 69 3.56 -1.18 -24.35
N VAL A 70 3.45 -0.68 -23.11
CA VAL A 70 2.16 -0.45 -22.44
C VAL A 70 1.29 0.55 -23.20
N LEU A 71 1.89 1.55 -23.86
CA LEU A 71 1.17 2.52 -24.68
C LEU A 71 0.80 1.94 -26.07
N ALA A 72 1.72 1.25 -26.72
CA ALA A 72 1.54 0.77 -28.10
C ALA A 72 0.61 -0.44 -28.19
N VAL A 73 0.64 -1.36 -27.23
CA VAL A 73 -0.13 -2.60 -27.31
C VAL A 73 -1.65 -2.37 -27.27
N PRO A 74 -2.23 -1.51 -26.41
CA PRO A 74 -3.64 -1.18 -26.47
C PRO A 74 -4.05 -0.57 -27.83
N LEU A 75 -3.21 0.30 -28.41
CA LEU A 75 -3.45 0.89 -29.73
C LEU A 75 -3.40 -0.16 -30.84
N LEU A 76 -2.42 -1.06 -30.78
CA LEU A 76 -2.28 -2.17 -31.73
C LEU A 76 -3.47 -3.13 -31.63
N LEU A 77 -3.89 -3.49 -30.41
CA LEU A 77 -5.07 -4.32 -30.18
C LEU A 77 -6.34 -3.64 -30.68
N PHE A 78 -6.47 -2.33 -30.48
CA PHE A 78 -7.58 -1.55 -31.01
C PHE A 78 -7.62 -1.58 -32.55
N TYR A 79 -6.46 -1.45 -33.21
CA TYR A 79 -6.37 -1.52 -34.67
C TYR A 79 -6.67 -2.94 -35.20
N LEU A 80 -6.02 -3.97 -34.64
CA LEU A 80 -6.17 -5.36 -35.07
C LEU A 80 -7.59 -5.92 -34.84
N TYR A 81 -8.26 -5.48 -33.77
CA TYR A 81 -9.60 -5.94 -33.41
C TYR A 81 -10.70 -4.91 -33.68
N GLY A 82 -10.40 -3.78 -34.33
CA GLY A 82 -11.35 -2.68 -34.57
C GLY A 82 -12.62 -3.15 -35.27
N VAL A 83 -12.49 -4.07 -36.24
CA VAL A 83 -13.62 -4.69 -36.94
C VAL A 83 -14.48 -5.53 -35.98
N LYS A 84 -13.89 -6.31 -35.06
CA LYS A 84 -14.61 -7.16 -34.09
C LYS A 84 -15.25 -6.35 -32.95
N ILE A 85 -14.67 -5.21 -32.58
CA ILE A 85 -15.19 -4.30 -31.54
C ILE A 85 -16.47 -3.59 -32.02
N HIS A 86 -16.65 -3.43 -33.34
CA HIS A 86 -17.87 -2.86 -33.92
C HIS A 86 -18.97 -3.90 -34.18
N VAL A 87 -18.63 -5.20 -34.20
CA VAL A 87 -19.60 -6.30 -34.38
C VAL A 87 -20.48 -6.48 -33.14
N PHE A 88 -19.94 -6.33 -31.93
CA PHE A 88 -20.75 -6.30 -30.73
C PHE A 88 -21.33 -4.89 -30.52
N LYS A 89 -22.67 -4.76 -30.54
CA LYS A 89 -23.42 -3.54 -30.18
C LYS A 89 -23.32 -3.25 -28.66
N ILE A 90 -22.10 -3.20 -28.11
CA ILE A 90 -21.82 -2.85 -26.72
C ILE A 90 -22.32 -1.42 -26.47
N PRO A 91 -23.10 -1.16 -25.40
CA PRO A 91 -23.51 0.19 -25.01
C PRO A 91 -22.33 1.15 -24.88
N LEU A 92 -22.55 2.42 -25.26
CA LEU A 92 -21.51 3.45 -25.28
C LEU A 92 -20.90 3.69 -23.88
N SER A 93 -21.70 3.60 -22.83
CA SER A 93 -21.25 3.69 -21.42
C SER A 93 -20.18 2.65 -21.08
N ILE A 94 -20.37 1.41 -21.50
CA ILE A 94 -19.43 0.31 -21.24
C ILE A 94 -18.13 0.52 -22.04
N LYS A 95 -18.23 0.97 -23.29
CA LYS A 95 -17.04 1.33 -24.09
C LYS A 95 -16.24 2.46 -23.44
N LEU A 96 -16.92 3.50 -22.94
CA LEU A 96 -16.29 4.61 -22.24
C LEU A 96 -15.56 4.14 -20.98
N MET A 97 -16.16 3.25 -20.18
CA MET A 97 -15.51 2.68 -18.99
C MET A 97 -14.23 1.92 -19.34
N PHE A 98 -14.22 1.12 -20.42
CA PHE A 98 -13.00 0.43 -20.88
C PHE A 98 -11.90 1.40 -21.30
N TYR A 99 -12.22 2.44 -22.06
CA TYR A 99 -11.24 3.43 -22.48
C TYR A 99 -10.71 4.25 -21.30
N LEU A 100 -11.58 4.65 -20.38
CA LEU A 100 -11.19 5.38 -19.18
C LEU A 100 -10.27 4.52 -18.30
N GLN A 101 -10.60 3.25 -18.10
CA GLN A 101 -9.76 2.31 -17.37
C GLN A 101 -8.38 2.16 -18.03
N ALA A 102 -8.32 1.94 -19.34
CA ALA A 102 -7.06 1.80 -20.07
C ALA A 102 -6.21 3.07 -20.00
N MET A 103 -6.84 4.25 -20.11
CA MET A 103 -6.19 5.54 -20.02
C MET A 103 -5.62 5.80 -18.62
N LEU A 104 -6.39 5.56 -17.55
CA LEU A 104 -5.93 5.69 -16.16
C LEU A 104 -4.82 4.69 -15.81
N GLN A 105 -4.93 3.44 -16.30
CA GLN A 105 -3.91 2.42 -16.10
C GLN A 105 -2.61 2.77 -16.82
N THR A 106 -2.68 3.26 -18.05
CA THR A 106 -1.50 3.70 -18.82
C THR A 106 -0.86 4.93 -18.19
N ALA A 107 -1.67 5.90 -17.76
CA ALA A 107 -1.19 7.11 -17.11
C ALA A 107 -0.52 6.81 -15.75
N SER A 108 -1.11 5.95 -14.91
CA SER A 108 -0.52 5.56 -13.63
C SER A 108 0.79 4.78 -13.81
N LEU A 109 0.85 3.85 -14.76
CA LEU A 109 2.08 3.14 -15.10
C LEU A 109 3.16 4.07 -15.65
N GLY A 110 2.79 5.00 -16.54
CA GLY A 110 3.68 6.02 -17.06
C GLY A 110 4.25 6.89 -15.94
N TYR A 111 3.41 7.31 -14.99
CA TYR A 111 3.86 8.07 -13.83
C TYR A 111 4.84 7.26 -12.97
N VAL A 112 4.57 5.98 -12.72
CA VAL A 112 5.45 5.11 -11.93
C VAL A 112 6.81 4.93 -12.62
N LEU A 113 6.79 4.58 -13.90
CA LEU A 113 7.97 4.29 -14.71
C LEU A 113 8.80 5.54 -15.04
N LEU A 114 8.19 6.71 -15.23
CA LEU A 114 8.92 7.90 -15.69
C LEU A 114 9.25 8.88 -14.56
N VAL A 115 8.48 8.86 -13.46
CA VAL A 115 8.61 9.85 -12.38
C VAL A 115 8.90 9.17 -11.05
N TYR A 116 7.98 8.33 -10.55
CA TYR A 116 8.03 7.82 -9.18
C TYR A 116 9.31 7.04 -8.89
N GLN A 117 9.74 6.17 -9.81
CA GLN A 117 10.92 5.33 -9.61
C GLN A 117 12.24 6.12 -9.48
N PHE A 118 12.29 7.41 -9.80
CA PHE A 118 13.50 8.22 -9.65
C PHE A 118 13.54 9.04 -8.36
N ARG A 119 12.48 9.00 -7.55
CA ARG A 119 12.34 9.80 -6.33
C ARG A 119 12.92 9.09 -5.11
N THR A 120 14.22 9.21 -4.91
CA THR A 120 14.92 8.68 -3.73
C THR A 120 14.56 9.42 -2.43
N SER A 121 14.16 10.69 -2.51
CA SER A 121 13.86 11.54 -1.36
C SER A 121 12.69 11.02 -0.51
N PHE A 122 11.67 10.44 -1.13
CA PHE A 122 10.54 9.83 -0.44
C PHE A 122 10.98 8.64 0.41
N HIS A 123 11.82 7.77 -0.15
CA HIS A 123 12.31 6.59 0.53
C HIS A 123 13.25 6.91 1.69
N ARG A 124 14.17 7.86 1.49
CA ARG A 124 15.04 8.35 2.56
C ARG A 124 14.24 8.96 3.71
N PHE A 125 13.22 9.76 3.40
CA PHE A 125 12.40 10.43 4.42
C PHE A 125 11.79 9.48 5.45
N TYR A 126 11.09 8.42 5.00
CA TYR A 126 10.48 7.52 5.98
C TYR A 126 11.53 6.63 6.64
N PHE A 127 12.60 6.26 5.92
CA PHE A 127 13.64 5.39 6.45
C PHE A 127 14.37 6.05 7.62
N ASP A 128 14.80 7.31 7.43
CA ASP A 128 15.52 8.07 8.46
C ASP A 128 14.67 8.25 9.73
N ARG A 129 13.37 8.46 9.57
CA ARG A 129 12.43 8.60 10.70
C ARG A 129 12.16 7.29 11.42
N LEU A 130 11.99 6.19 10.70
CA LEU A 130 11.86 4.87 11.34
C LEU A 130 13.10 4.51 12.15
N VAL A 131 14.28 4.80 11.60
CA VAL A 131 15.55 4.60 12.31
C VAL A 131 15.67 5.54 13.51
N SER A 132 15.33 6.83 13.37
CA SER A 132 15.35 7.78 14.49
C SER A 132 14.49 7.29 15.65
N VAL A 133 13.27 6.83 15.35
CA VAL A 133 12.36 6.31 16.37
C VAL A 133 12.91 5.05 17.04
N LEU A 134 13.50 4.15 16.27
CA LEU A 134 14.13 2.93 16.81
C LEU A 134 15.39 3.22 17.64
N VAL A 135 16.22 4.18 17.24
CA VAL A 135 17.40 4.57 18.03
C VAL A 135 16.97 5.19 19.36
N GLU A 136 15.92 6.00 19.35
CA GLU A 136 15.46 6.70 20.55
C GLU A 136 14.61 5.83 21.49
N PHE A 137 13.96 4.79 20.97
CA PHE A 137 12.94 4.03 21.72
C PHE A 137 12.91 2.54 21.42
N GLY A 138 13.87 1.99 20.68
CA GLY A 138 13.93 0.57 20.35
C GLY A 138 14.04 -0.29 21.61
N ARG A 139 13.10 -1.23 21.78
CA ARG A 139 13.13 -2.24 22.84
C ARG A 139 13.78 -3.52 22.33
N PRO A 140 14.37 -4.36 23.21
CA PRO A 140 14.99 -5.61 22.81
C PRO A 140 14.03 -6.64 22.18
N ASP A 141 12.70 -6.49 22.35
CA ASP A 141 11.71 -7.37 21.71
C ASP A 141 11.32 -6.95 20.29
N ILE A 142 11.82 -5.81 19.79
CA ILE A 142 11.41 -5.24 18.51
C ILE A 142 11.73 -6.18 17.34
N ASP A 143 12.86 -6.89 17.41
CA ASP A 143 13.31 -7.81 16.38
C ASP A 143 12.30 -8.93 16.13
N LYS A 144 11.70 -9.47 17.21
CA LYS A 144 10.69 -10.51 17.12
C LYS A 144 9.43 -10.01 16.40
N ARG A 145 9.01 -8.78 16.71
CA ARG A 145 7.82 -8.17 16.09
C ARG A 145 8.06 -7.84 14.62
N LEU A 146 9.24 -7.32 14.28
CA LEU A 146 9.63 -7.04 12.89
C LEU A 146 9.83 -8.31 12.08
N TYR A 147 10.37 -9.37 12.69
CA TYR A 147 10.46 -10.68 12.09
C TYR A 147 9.07 -11.27 11.77
N ALA A 148 8.11 -11.13 12.69
CA ALA A 148 6.72 -11.55 12.45
C ALA A 148 6.08 -10.77 11.30
N LEU A 149 6.25 -9.44 11.25
CA LEU A 149 5.79 -8.62 10.14
C LEU A 149 6.40 -9.10 8.81
N ARG A 150 7.72 -9.27 8.77
CA ARG A 150 8.43 -9.77 7.60
C ARG A 150 7.88 -11.12 7.14
N THR A 151 7.65 -12.04 8.07
CA THR A 151 7.11 -13.38 7.77
C THR A 151 5.73 -13.29 7.15
N ASN A 152 4.85 -12.42 7.68
CA ASN A 152 3.53 -12.20 7.11
C ASN A 152 3.59 -11.61 5.70
N ILE A 153 4.50 -10.66 5.46
CA ILE A 153 4.74 -10.09 4.12
C ILE A 153 5.25 -11.16 3.14
N HIS A 154 6.12 -12.08 3.58
CA HIS A 154 6.60 -13.18 2.71
C HIS A 154 5.48 -14.17 2.38
N ARG A 155 4.64 -14.55 3.36
CA ARG A 155 3.48 -15.41 3.11
C ARG A 155 2.52 -14.78 2.11
N LEU A 156 2.27 -13.47 2.26
CA LEU A 156 1.44 -12.70 1.35
C LEU A 156 2.03 -12.61 -0.06
N LEU A 157 3.35 -12.39 -0.17
CA LEU A 157 4.05 -12.43 -1.45
C LEU A 157 3.90 -13.78 -2.14
N LEU A 158 4.08 -14.89 -1.41
CA LEU A 158 3.89 -16.24 -1.96
C LEU A 158 2.45 -16.47 -2.43
N ALA A 159 1.46 -16.02 -1.66
CA ALA A 159 0.05 -16.11 -2.05
C ALA A 159 -0.26 -15.29 -3.32
N ILE A 160 0.26 -14.06 -3.42
CA ILE A 160 0.12 -13.23 -4.63
C ILE A 160 0.78 -13.91 -5.82
N LEU A 161 2.01 -14.41 -5.66
CA LEU A 161 2.74 -15.10 -6.73
C LEU A 161 1.98 -16.34 -7.22
N LEU A 162 1.44 -17.15 -6.31
CA LEU A 162 0.63 -18.32 -6.65
C LEU A 162 -0.59 -17.93 -7.49
N LEU A 163 -1.32 -16.88 -7.08
CA LEU A 163 -2.48 -16.38 -7.82
C LEU A 163 -2.10 -15.83 -9.21
N VAL A 164 -0.96 -15.14 -9.30
CA VAL A 164 -0.45 -14.65 -10.59
C VAL A 164 -0.07 -15.81 -11.51
N VAL A 165 0.63 -16.84 -11.00
CA VAL A 165 0.98 -18.03 -11.78
C VAL A 165 -0.28 -18.77 -12.24
N LEU A 166 -1.30 -18.87 -11.40
CA LEU A 166 -2.58 -19.48 -11.78
C LEU A 166 -3.22 -18.71 -12.95
N ILE A 167 -3.32 -17.38 -12.87
CA ILE A 167 -3.87 -16.55 -13.95
C ILE A 167 -3.02 -16.68 -15.23
N LEU A 168 -1.69 -16.66 -15.11
CA LEU A 168 -0.79 -16.81 -16.25
C LEU A 168 -0.96 -18.16 -16.94
N SER A 169 -1.02 -19.24 -16.16
CA SER A 169 -1.21 -20.59 -16.71
C SER A 169 -2.50 -20.67 -17.53
N ALA A 170 -3.61 -20.16 -17.00
CA ALA A 170 -4.87 -20.11 -17.72
C ALA A 170 -4.80 -19.25 -19.00
N LEU A 171 -4.09 -18.11 -18.96
CA LEU A 171 -3.86 -17.30 -20.16
C LEU A 171 -3.04 -18.07 -21.20
N PHE A 172 -1.96 -18.74 -20.82
CA PHE A 172 -1.10 -19.49 -21.74
C PHE A 172 -1.77 -20.72 -22.37
N PHE A 173 -2.55 -21.47 -21.59
CA PHE A 173 -3.22 -22.68 -22.08
C PHE A 173 -4.38 -22.39 -23.03
N ARG A 174 -4.98 -21.19 -22.95
CA ARG A 174 -6.18 -20.86 -23.72
C ARG A 174 -5.95 -20.65 -25.22
N ASP A 175 -4.87 -19.94 -25.61
CA ASP A 175 -4.60 -19.62 -27.02
C ASP A 175 -3.09 -19.43 -27.29
N ARG A 176 -2.49 -20.21 -28.20
CA ARG A 176 -1.09 -20.05 -28.64
C ARG A 176 -0.91 -18.97 -29.73
N SER A 177 -1.52 -17.80 -29.56
CA SER A 177 -1.39 -16.69 -30.51
C SER A 177 -0.40 -15.62 -30.03
N TRP A 178 0.26 -14.94 -30.97
CA TRP A 178 1.13 -13.78 -30.68
C TRP A 178 0.39 -12.65 -29.96
N THR A 179 -0.89 -12.45 -30.26
CA THR A 179 -1.75 -11.51 -29.53
C THR A 179 -1.87 -11.86 -28.05
N ASN A 180 -1.91 -13.15 -27.71
CA ASN A 180 -2.02 -13.58 -26.33
C ASN A 180 -0.73 -13.29 -25.55
N LEU A 181 0.44 -13.40 -26.19
CA LEU A 181 1.72 -12.99 -25.59
C LEU A 181 1.73 -11.50 -25.21
N LEU A 182 1.17 -10.64 -26.06
CA LEU A 182 1.04 -9.20 -25.75
C LEU A 182 0.12 -8.94 -24.55
N LYS A 183 -0.98 -9.69 -24.43
CA LYS A 183 -1.89 -9.61 -23.27
C LYS A 183 -1.20 -10.07 -21.99
N VAL A 184 -0.44 -11.18 -22.07
CA VAL A 184 0.37 -11.69 -20.95
C VAL A 184 1.41 -10.66 -20.52
N ALA A 185 2.10 -10.01 -21.47
CA ALA A 185 3.11 -9.00 -21.17
C ALA A 185 2.50 -7.78 -20.45
N ILE A 186 1.37 -7.24 -20.92
CA ILE A 186 0.65 -6.16 -20.23
C ILE A 186 0.22 -6.62 -18.84
N PHE A 187 -0.46 -7.77 -18.75
CA PHE A 187 -0.96 -8.29 -17.48
C PHE A 187 0.17 -8.41 -16.47
N LEU A 188 1.26 -9.10 -16.82
CA LEU A 188 2.40 -9.32 -15.94
C LEU A 188 3.02 -7.99 -15.49
N THR A 189 3.28 -7.07 -16.42
CA THR A 189 3.87 -5.76 -16.10
C THR A 189 2.99 -4.99 -15.11
N THR A 190 1.69 -4.89 -15.41
CA THR A 190 0.74 -4.15 -14.56
C THR A 190 0.57 -4.80 -13.19
N GLN A 191 0.56 -6.13 -13.15
CA GLN A 191 0.32 -6.91 -11.95
C GLN A 191 1.52 -6.93 -11.02
N LEU A 192 2.74 -7.05 -11.57
CA LEU A 192 3.98 -6.95 -10.80
C LEU A 192 4.14 -5.58 -10.16
N MET A 193 3.89 -4.50 -10.91
CA MET A 193 3.95 -3.14 -10.37
C MET A 193 2.91 -2.89 -9.28
N ALA A 194 1.66 -3.28 -9.51
CA ALA A 194 0.60 -3.14 -8.51
C ALA A 194 0.94 -3.92 -7.23
N SER A 195 1.35 -5.20 -7.35
CA SER A 195 1.72 -6.05 -6.22
C SER A 195 2.89 -5.47 -5.43
N SER A 196 3.91 -4.99 -6.14
CA SER A 196 5.08 -4.35 -5.54
C SER A 196 4.72 -3.10 -4.74
N LEU A 197 3.89 -2.21 -5.29
CA LEU A 197 3.45 -0.99 -4.60
C LEU A 197 2.59 -1.32 -3.36
N THR A 198 1.68 -2.29 -3.47
CA THR A 198 0.85 -2.73 -2.34
C THR A 198 1.69 -3.35 -1.22
N LEU A 199 2.64 -4.24 -1.55
CA LEU A 199 3.55 -4.82 -0.56
C LEU A 199 4.44 -3.76 0.09
N HIS A 200 4.88 -2.76 -0.68
CA HIS A 200 5.65 -1.63 -0.15
C HIS A 200 4.84 -0.84 0.89
N TYR A 201 3.59 -0.53 0.56
CA TYR A 201 2.67 0.17 1.45
C TYR A 201 2.40 -0.63 2.73
N MET A 202 2.06 -1.91 2.60
CA MET A 202 1.82 -2.82 3.72
C MET A 202 3.03 -2.91 4.66
N THR A 203 4.24 -2.97 4.11
CA THR A 203 5.47 -3.06 4.92
C THR A 203 5.70 -1.75 5.67
N LEU A 204 5.55 -0.60 5.00
CA LEU A 204 5.72 0.71 5.61
C LEU A 204 4.72 0.96 6.74
N PHE A 205 3.44 0.71 6.49
CA PHE A 205 2.38 0.94 7.49
C PHE A 205 2.42 -0.11 8.59
N GLY A 206 2.80 -1.35 8.27
CA GLY A 206 3.06 -2.39 9.25
C GLY A 206 4.19 -2.02 10.22
N MET A 207 5.30 -1.47 9.71
CA MET A 207 6.40 -0.97 10.55
C MET A 207 5.93 0.15 11.49
N VAL A 208 5.21 1.14 10.94
CA VAL A 208 4.63 2.23 11.75
C VAL A 208 3.69 1.68 12.82
N ALA A 209 2.81 0.75 12.48
CA ALA A 209 1.89 0.13 13.43
C ALA A 209 2.61 -0.64 14.54
N VAL A 210 3.70 -1.36 14.22
CA VAL A 210 4.52 -2.07 15.23
C VAL A 210 5.18 -1.08 16.19
N LEU A 211 5.73 0.02 15.68
CA LEU A 211 6.37 1.04 16.51
C LEU A 211 5.34 1.80 17.38
N LEU A 212 4.17 2.15 16.83
CA LEU A 212 3.07 2.73 17.61
C LEU A 212 2.54 1.77 18.69
N ARG A 213 2.49 0.48 18.39
CA ARG A 213 2.13 -0.53 19.38
C ARG A 213 3.13 -0.54 20.53
N GLN A 214 4.42 -0.42 20.23
CA GLN A 214 5.47 -0.41 21.23
C GLN A 214 5.42 0.84 22.13
N THR A 215 5.11 2.00 21.56
CA THR A 215 4.89 3.22 22.36
C THR A 215 3.67 3.06 23.28
N ASN A 216 2.58 2.49 22.77
CA ASN A 216 1.38 2.21 23.57
C ASN A 216 1.63 1.19 24.68
N ASP A 217 2.35 0.11 24.39
CA ASP A 217 2.70 -0.90 25.40
C ASP A 217 3.55 -0.28 26.53
N THR A 218 4.35 0.76 26.23
CA THR A 218 5.11 1.49 27.26
C THR A 218 4.21 2.33 28.14
N LEU A 219 3.27 3.07 27.54
CA LEU A 219 2.27 3.84 28.30
C LEU A 219 1.41 2.93 29.17
N GLU A 220 1.05 1.75 28.68
CA GLU A 220 0.26 0.78 29.44
C GLU A 220 1.02 0.20 30.63
N ILE A 221 2.33 -0.08 30.48
CA ILE A 221 3.17 -0.52 31.61
C ILE A 221 3.23 0.57 32.70
N MET A 222 3.34 1.84 32.31
CA MET A 222 3.31 2.97 33.27
C MET A 222 1.99 3.09 34.03
N LEU A 223 0.89 2.63 33.44
CA LEU A 223 -0.43 2.56 34.09
C LEU A 223 -0.58 1.35 35.02
N GLN A 224 0.20 0.27 34.82
CA GLN A 224 0.04 -1.02 35.49
C GLN A 224 1.03 -1.29 36.64
N GLU A 225 1.99 -0.41 36.92
CA GLU A 225 2.95 -0.64 38.02
C GLU A 225 2.24 -0.92 39.36
N PRO A 226 2.72 -1.92 40.14
CA PRO A 226 1.92 -2.63 41.13
C PRO A 226 1.55 -1.74 42.32
N GLN A 227 0.25 -1.52 42.45
CA GLN A 227 -0.38 -1.04 43.66
C GLN A 227 -0.25 -2.12 44.75
N THR A 228 0.66 -1.95 45.69
CA THR A 228 0.61 -2.70 46.96
C THR A 228 -0.51 -2.21 47.88
N LEU A 229 -1.13 -1.05 47.60
CA LEU A 229 -2.24 -0.46 48.37
C LEU A 229 -3.31 0.12 47.43
N SER A 230 -4.48 -0.51 47.46
CA SER A 230 -5.57 -0.54 46.46
C SER A 230 -6.30 0.77 46.08
N PHE A 231 -5.89 1.97 46.50
CA PHE A 231 -6.70 3.18 46.22
C PHE A 231 -5.91 4.49 45.98
N ALA A 232 -4.59 4.42 45.81
CA ALA A 232 -3.82 5.63 45.50
C ALA A 232 -3.88 5.96 43.99
N PRO A 233 -4.15 7.22 43.60
CA PRO A 233 -4.03 7.63 42.20
C PRO A 233 -2.60 7.37 41.72
N VAL A 234 -2.46 6.85 40.50
CA VAL A 234 -1.15 6.66 39.84
C VAL A 234 -0.42 7.99 39.88
N ARG A 235 0.66 8.09 40.66
CA ARG A 235 1.51 9.28 40.72
C ARG A 235 2.69 9.05 39.78
N LEU A 236 2.60 9.61 38.58
CA LEU A 236 3.70 9.59 37.63
C LEU A 236 4.92 10.31 38.22
N THR A 237 6.09 9.72 38.05
CA THR A 237 7.34 10.36 38.40
C THR A 237 7.73 11.40 37.35
N ARG A 238 8.65 12.31 37.69
CA ARG A 238 9.20 13.28 36.72
C ARG A 238 9.88 12.60 35.52
N ALA A 239 10.41 11.38 35.71
CA ALA A 239 10.99 10.59 34.63
C ALA A 239 9.92 10.03 33.69
N ASP A 240 8.76 9.66 34.22
CA ASP A 240 7.62 9.21 33.41
C ASP A 240 7.04 10.37 32.59
N GLU A 241 6.92 11.57 33.17
CA GLU A 241 6.50 12.76 32.44
C GLU A 241 7.42 13.06 31.24
N GLN A 242 8.74 12.97 31.42
CA GLN A 242 9.71 13.14 30.33
C GLN A 242 9.57 12.04 29.27
N THR A 243 9.27 10.82 29.70
CA THR A 243 9.08 9.68 28.79
C THR A 243 7.79 9.82 27.99
N ILE A 244 6.69 10.27 28.60
CA ILE A 244 5.43 10.57 27.90
C ILE A 244 5.65 11.67 26.85
N GLU A 245 6.36 12.74 27.21
CA GLU A 245 6.68 13.82 26.26
C GLU A 245 7.56 13.30 25.11
N LYS A 246 8.54 12.43 25.40
CA LYS A 246 9.35 11.78 24.37
C LYS A 246 8.50 10.90 23.44
N ILE A 247 7.61 10.08 24.01
CA ILE A 247 6.68 9.24 23.25
C ILE A 247 5.80 10.08 22.34
N ARG A 248 5.30 11.24 22.82
CA ARG A 248 4.52 12.18 22.02
C ARG A 248 5.27 12.65 20.77
N PHE A 249 6.54 13.02 20.89
CA PHE A 249 7.37 13.43 19.76
C PHE A 249 7.66 12.28 18.78
N LEU A 250 7.95 11.09 19.30
CA LEU A 250 8.21 9.91 18.47
C LEU A 250 6.97 9.48 17.69
N GLN A 251 5.81 9.47 18.34
CA GLN A 251 4.55 9.24 17.69
C GLN A 251 4.31 10.30 16.61
N LEU A 252 4.59 11.58 16.86
CA LEU A 252 4.49 12.61 15.82
C LEU A 252 5.35 12.29 14.59
N GLN A 253 6.58 11.82 14.78
CA GLN A 253 7.46 11.44 13.68
C GLN A 253 6.88 10.28 12.84
N LEU A 254 6.33 9.26 13.49
CA LEU A 254 5.66 8.11 12.86
C LEU A 254 4.40 8.53 12.11
N LEU A 255 3.58 9.37 12.73
CA LEU A 255 2.35 9.89 12.15
C LEU A 255 2.64 10.79 10.93
N GLN A 256 3.71 11.58 10.97
CA GLN A 256 4.15 12.36 9.80
C GLN A 256 4.57 11.47 8.61
N ILE A 257 5.04 10.23 8.83
CA ILE A 257 5.26 9.27 7.73
C ILE A 257 3.94 8.92 7.05
N VAL A 258 2.90 8.63 7.84
CA VAL A 258 1.56 8.30 7.34
C VAL A 258 0.96 9.47 6.59
N LEU A 259 0.97 10.67 7.18
CA LEU A 259 0.47 11.89 6.56
C LEU A 259 1.16 12.19 5.23
N ARG A 260 2.50 12.08 5.18
CA ARG A 260 3.23 12.33 3.93
C ARG A 260 3.00 11.25 2.87
N THR A 261 2.78 10.01 3.29
CA THR A 261 2.52 8.90 2.36
C THR A 261 1.11 9.00 1.78
N ASN A 262 0.09 9.19 2.62
CA ASN A 262 -1.31 9.29 2.22
C ASN A 262 -1.67 10.66 1.62
N GLY A 263 -1.11 11.75 2.14
CA GLY A 263 -1.37 13.12 1.65
C GLY A 263 -0.41 13.58 0.54
N GLY A 264 0.65 12.83 0.26
CA GLY A 264 1.64 13.19 -0.75
C GLY A 264 1.36 12.57 -2.13
N GLU A 265 2.42 12.48 -2.93
CA GLU A 265 2.36 11.95 -4.30
C GLU A 265 1.95 10.47 -4.37
N PHE A 266 2.36 9.67 -3.38
CA PHE A 266 1.92 8.27 -3.29
C PHE A 266 0.41 8.19 -3.05
N GLY A 267 -0.15 9.08 -2.22
CA GLY A 267 -1.59 9.25 -2.04
C GLY A 267 -2.34 9.55 -3.33
N ARG A 268 -1.82 10.48 -4.14
CA ARG A 268 -2.38 10.78 -5.47
C ARG A 268 -2.33 9.57 -6.39
N LEU A 269 -1.21 8.84 -6.42
CA LEU A 269 -1.09 7.59 -7.18
C LEU A 269 -2.10 6.54 -6.68
N LEU A 270 -2.28 6.43 -5.37
CA LEU A 270 -3.20 5.51 -4.74
C LEU A 270 -4.65 5.81 -5.14
N ILE A 271 -5.08 7.07 -5.20
CA ILE A 271 -6.42 7.44 -5.74
C ILE A 271 -6.60 6.90 -7.16
N VAL A 272 -5.63 7.15 -8.04
CA VAL A 272 -5.71 6.68 -9.43
C VAL A 272 -5.73 5.16 -9.49
N MET A 273 -4.94 4.47 -8.67
CA MET A 273 -4.95 3.01 -8.57
C MET A 273 -6.29 2.45 -8.07
N LEU A 274 -6.87 3.06 -7.02
CA LEU A 274 -8.17 2.67 -6.47
C LEU A 274 -9.27 2.86 -7.52
N LEU A 275 -9.31 4.01 -8.20
CA LEU A 275 -10.28 4.29 -9.26
C LEU A 275 -10.13 3.33 -10.44
N THR A 276 -8.89 3.09 -10.89
CA THR A 276 -8.60 2.14 -11.98
C THR A 276 -9.06 0.73 -11.61
N THR A 277 -8.80 0.30 -10.36
CA THR A 277 -9.21 -1.01 -9.88
C THR A 277 -10.73 -1.12 -9.75
N PHE A 278 -11.40 -0.05 -9.29
CA PHE A 278 -12.86 0.01 -9.22
C PHE A 278 -13.50 -0.12 -10.60
N LEU A 279 -13.01 0.63 -11.60
CA LEU A 279 -13.48 0.50 -12.98
C LEU A 279 -13.23 -0.90 -13.53
N PHE A 280 -12.04 -1.46 -13.29
CA PHE A 280 -11.69 -2.84 -13.68
C PHE A 280 -12.66 -3.88 -13.09
N LEU A 281 -12.96 -3.79 -11.79
CA LEU A 281 -13.87 -4.74 -11.15
C LEU A 281 -15.29 -4.64 -11.73
N ASN A 282 -15.79 -3.42 -11.97
CA ASN A 282 -17.09 -3.22 -12.61
C ASN A 282 -17.13 -3.80 -14.03
N THR A 283 -16.10 -3.55 -14.84
CA THR A 283 -16.05 -4.03 -16.22
C THR A 283 -15.89 -5.54 -16.30
N GLU A 284 -15.07 -6.13 -15.42
CA GLU A 284 -14.91 -7.58 -15.33
C GLU A 284 -16.17 -8.29 -14.86
N MET A 285 -16.86 -7.79 -13.82
CA MET A 285 -18.12 -8.38 -13.35
C MET A 285 -19.21 -8.32 -14.42
N LEU A 286 -19.30 -7.22 -15.16
CA LEU A 286 -20.24 -7.12 -16.27
C LEU A 286 -19.91 -8.12 -17.39
N GLN A 287 -18.64 -8.23 -17.77
CA GLN A 287 -18.21 -9.21 -18.78
C GLN A 287 -18.52 -10.64 -18.32
N LEU A 288 -18.32 -10.94 -17.03
CA LEU A 288 -18.65 -12.23 -16.45
C LEU A 288 -20.14 -12.52 -16.55
N TYR A 289 -20.99 -11.56 -16.18
CA TYR A 289 -22.45 -11.67 -16.31
C TYR A 289 -22.88 -11.94 -17.76
N GLN A 290 -22.43 -11.12 -18.70
CA GLN A 290 -22.80 -11.26 -20.12
C GLN A 290 -22.29 -12.58 -20.71
N GLY A 291 -21.05 -12.98 -20.36
CA GLY A 291 -20.45 -14.21 -20.84
C GLY A 291 -21.16 -15.47 -20.35
N ILE A 292 -21.58 -15.47 -19.07
CA ILE A 292 -22.38 -16.55 -18.47
C ILE A 292 -23.77 -16.59 -19.10
N LYS A 293 -24.47 -15.44 -19.20
CA LYS A 293 -25.81 -15.35 -19.78
C LYS A 293 -25.85 -15.86 -21.22
N ALA A 294 -24.81 -15.57 -22.01
CA ALA A 294 -24.71 -16.02 -23.38
C ALA A 294 -24.14 -17.45 -23.53
N ALA A 295 -23.84 -18.16 -22.43
CA ALA A 295 -23.17 -19.46 -22.42
C ALA A 295 -21.87 -19.50 -23.26
N THR A 296 -21.18 -18.36 -23.35
CA THR A 296 -19.97 -18.20 -24.18
C THR A 296 -18.67 -18.44 -23.43
N PHE A 297 -18.72 -18.40 -22.09
CA PHE A 297 -17.55 -18.61 -21.25
C PHE A 297 -17.47 -20.05 -20.77
N THR A 298 -16.31 -20.65 -21.00
CA THR A 298 -15.90 -21.93 -20.40
C THR A 298 -15.54 -21.72 -18.92
N PHE A 299 -15.54 -22.81 -18.15
CA PHE A 299 -15.34 -22.77 -16.70
C PHE A 299 -13.97 -22.17 -16.30
N ASP A 300 -12.91 -22.47 -17.06
CA ASP A 300 -11.57 -21.91 -16.89
C ASP A 300 -11.54 -20.37 -17.05
N VAL A 301 -12.33 -19.83 -17.98
CA VAL A 301 -12.43 -18.38 -18.20
C VAL A 301 -13.13 -17.69 -17.04
N ILE A 302 -14.21 -18.29 -16.54
CA ILE A 302 -14.93 -17.83 -15.35
C ILE A 302 -13.98 -17.84 -14.15
N GLY A 303 -13.30 -18.96 -13.91
CA GLY A 303 -12.34 -19.11 -12.81
C GLY A 303 -11.21 -18.09 -12.88
N THR A 304 -10.64 -17.86 -14.06
CA THR A 304 -9.54 -16.89 -14.25
C THR A 304 -9.98 -15.45 -13.98
N LYS A 305 -11.16 -15.06 -14.49
CA LYS A 305 -11.71 -13.71 -14.27
C LYS A 305 -12.05 -13.46 -12.80
N LEU A 306 -12.66 -14.45 -12.14
CA LEU A 306 -12.95 -14.39 -10.71
C LEU A 306 -11.67 -14.31 -9.87
N THR A 307 -10.67 -15.13 -10.18
CA THR A 307 -9.37 -15.13 -9.48
C THR A 307 -8.67 -13.77 -9.64
N ASN A 308 -8.66 -13.21 -10.84
CA ASN A 308 -8.06 -11.90 -11.09
C ASN A 308 -8.82 -10.78 -10.36
N SER A 309 -10.16 -10.83 -10.35
CA SER A 309 -10.99 -9.89 -9.59
C SER A 309 -10.75 -9.99 -8.08
N ALA A 310 -10.68 -11.21 -7.55
CA ALA A 310 -10.38 -11.46 -6.13
C ALA A 310 -8.99 -10.92 -5.76
N LEU A 311 -7.98 -11.10 -6.61
CA LEU A 311 -6.63 -10.58 -6.40
C LEU A 311 -6.62 -9.04 -6.36
N LYS A 312 -7.32 -8.39 -7.29
CA LYS A 312 -7.47 -6.93 -7.30
C LYS A 312 -8.23 -6.42 -6.08
N PHE A 313 -9.30 -7.08 -5.68
CA PHE A 313 -10.06 -6.74 -4.48
C PHE A 313 -9.22 -6.92 -3.21
N ALA A 314 -8.45 -8.01 -3.11
CA ALA A 314 -7.54 -8.25 -2.00
C ALA A 314 -6.49 -7.14 -1.87
N MET A 315 -6.00 -6.57 -2.98
CA MET A 315 -5.11 -5.40 -2.94
C MET A 315 -5.77 -4.17 -2.33
N LEU A 316 -7.05 -3.93 -2.59
CA LEU A 316 -7.82 -2.83 -1.96
C LEU A 316 -7.93 -3.06 -0.45
N VAL A 317 -8.25 -4.30 -0.05
CA VAL A 317 -8.31 -4.70 1.36
C VAL A 317 -6.96 -4.51 2.04
N MET A 318 -5.84 -4.83 1.38
CA MET A 318 -4.50 -4.61 1.92
C MET A 318 -4.23 -3.13 2.23
N PHE A 319 -4.59 -2.20 1.34
CA PHE A 319 -4.45 -0.76 1.60
C PHE A 319 -5.30 -0.30 2.79
N ALA A 320 -6.57 -0.70 2.85
CA ALA A 320 -7.49 -0.35 3.95
C ALA A 320 -7.04 -0.97 5.29
N PHE A 321 -6.63 -2.24 5.27
CA PHE A 321 -6.17 -2.97 6.45
C PHE A 321 -4.92 -2.34 7.07
N SER A 322 -3.96 -1.93 6.24
CA SER A 322 -2.76 -1.21 6.70
C SER A 322 -3.09 0.05 7.50
N ASN A 323 -4.03 0.87 7.01
CA ASN A 323 -4.49 2.05 7.72
C ASN A 323 -5.24 1.68 9.00
N ARG A 324 -6.08 0.65 8.94
CA ARG A 324 -6.84 0.17 10.10
C ARG A 324 -5.92 -0.24 11.26
N LEU A 325 -4.79 -0.89 10.98
CA LEU A 325 -3.81 -1.23 12.02
C LEU A 325 -3.30 0.01 12.76
N ILE A 326 -2.99 1.08 12.02
CA ILE A 326 -2.53 2.35 12.60
C ILE A 326 -3.66 3.04 13.37
N GLN A 327 -4.87 3.10 12.82
CA GLN A 327 -6.05 3.63 13.50
C GLN A 327 -6.30 2.92 14.84
N GLN A 328 -6.21 1.59 14.86
CA GLN A 328 -6.39 0.80 16.08
C GLN A 328 -5.33 1.13 17.13
N GLN A 329 -4.06 1.29 16.73
CA GLN A 329 -3.02 1.71 17.67
C GLN A 329 -3.24 3.15 18.18
N ASN A 330 -3.67 4.08 17.32
CA ASN A 330 -3.96 5.44 17.75
C ASN A 330 -5.16 5.51 18.72
N LEU A 331 -6.23 4.75 18.46
CA LEU A 331 -7.38 4.65 19.38
C LEU A 331 -6.98 4.02 20.72
N ARG A 332 -6.13 2.98 20.70
CA ARG A 332 -5.58 2.38 21.93
C ARG A 332 -4.76 3.40 22.70
N GLY A 333 -3.87 4.13 22.03
CA GLY A 333 -3.06 5.19 22.65
C GLY A 333 -3.93 6.30 23.26
N LEU A 334 -4.97 6.74 22.55
CA LEU A 334 -5.92 7.74 23.04
C LEU A 334 -6.62 7.29 24.33
N LYS A 335 -7.07 6.03 24.39
CA LYS A 335 -7.67 5.44 25.60
C LYS A 335 -6.70 5.48 26.79
N LEU A 336 -5.45 5.07 26.58
CA LEU A 336 -4.41 5.08 27.62
C LEU A 336 -4.13 6.50 28.11
N LEU A 337 -4.08 7.48 27.20
CA LEU A 337 -3.84 8.88 27.53
C LEU A 337 -5.00 9.50 28.31
N TYR A 338 -6.25 9.17 28.00
CA TYR A 338 -7.39 9.61 28.81
C TYR A 338 -7.35 9.03 30.24
N GLN A 339 -6.92 7.78 30.39
CA GLN A 339 -6.72 7.18 31.71
C GLN A 339 -5.62 7.91 32.49
N LEU A 340 -4.47 8.17 31.86
CA LEU A 340 -3.38 8.98 32.43
C LEU A 340 -3.80 10.41 32.77
N HIS A 341 -4.73 10.99 31.99
CA HIS A 341 -5.27 12.31 32.25
C HIS A 341 -6.26 12.32 33.42
N SER A 342 -6.90 11.19 33.75
CA SER A 342 -7.90 11.11 34.82
C SER A 342 -7.34 10.74 36.20
N SER A 343 -6.17 10.10 36.27
CA SER A 343 -5.46 9.87 37.53
C SER A 343 -4.97 11.21 38.06
N GLY A 344 -5.29 11.56 39.32
CA GLY A 344 -4.99 12.85 39.96
C GLY A 344 -3.51 13.24 39.96
N ASN A 345 -3.01 13.62 38.79
CA ASN A 345 -1.63 13.81 38.42
C ASN A 345 -1.23 15.28 38.54
N SER A 346 0.07 15.56 38.37
CA SER A 346 0.57 16.93 38.35
C SER A 346 -0.10 17.76 37.23
N PRO A 347 -0.27 19.08 37.41
CA PRO A 347 -0.82 19.96 36.35
C PRO A 347 0.03 19.91 35.07
N ARG A 348 1.35 19.67 35.20
CA ARG A 348 2.26 19.49 34.08
C ARG A 348 1.94 18.23 33.26
N CYS A 349 1.65 17.12 33.94
CA CYS A 349 1.23 15.88 33.28
C CYS A 349 -0.11 16.07 32.55
N HIS A 350 -1.06 16.80 33.13
CA HIS A 350 -2.31 17.14 32.45
C HIS A 350 -2.08 17.94 31.16
N ASP A 351 -1.17 18.92 31.16
CA ASP A 351 -0.84 19.70 29.95
C ASP A 351 -0.19 18.82 28.87
N ILE A 352 0.80 18.00 29.24
CA ILE A 352 1.48 17.06 28.32
C ILE A 352 0.47 16.07 27.69
N THR A 353 -0.34 15.42 28.53
CA THR A 353 -1.34 14.45 28.07
C THR A 353 -2.41 15.11 27.20
N ASN A 354 -2.86 16.32 27.52
CA ASN A 354 -3.86 17.03 26.71
C ASN A 354 -3.31 17.40 25.32
N ARG A 355 -2.06 17.89 25.25
CA ARG A 355 -1.37 18.14 23.97
C ARG A 355 -1.22 16.87 23.16
N PHE A 356 -0.93 15.75 23.82
CA PHE A 356 -0.80 14.46 23.16
C PHE A 356 -2.15 13.93 22.64
N ILE A 357 -3.21 14.02 23.44
CA ILE A 357 -4.58 13.70 23.06
C ILE A 357 -5.00 14.51 21.83
N THR A 358 -4.79 15.83 21.86
CA THR A 358 -5.15 16.72 20.74
C THR A 358 -4.42 16.32 19.45
N GLN A 359 -3.13 15.99 19.55
CA GLN A 359 -2.32 15.54 18.42
C GLN A 359 -2.85 14.23 17.81
N ILE A 360 -3.17 13.23 18.64
CA ILE A 360 -3.70 11.94 18.15
C ILE A 360 -5.09 12.13 17.54
N THR A 361 -5.96 12.93 18.16
CA THR A 361 -7.31 13.20 17.67
C THR A 361 -7.28 13.91 16.31
N PHE A 362 -6.43 14.94 16.15
CA PHE A 362 -6.26 15.61 14.86
C PHE A 362 -5.76 14.65 13.77
N PHE A 363 -4.83 13.76 14.13
CA PHE A 363 -4.32 12.77 13.19
C PHE A 363 -5.39 11.76 12.77
N LEU A 364 -6.15 11.22 13.73
CA LEU A 364 -7.22 10.24 13.46
C LEU A 364 -8.23 10.77 12.45
N GLN A 365 -8.50 12.08 12.47
CA GLN A 365 -9.44 12.72 11.54
C GLN A 365 -8.90 12.81 10.11
N ARG A 366 -7.61 13.12 9.90
CA ARG A 366 -7.10 13.55 8.58
C ARG A 366 -6.09 12.60 7.93
N ALA A 367 -5.40 11.79 8.71
CA ALA A 367 -4.22 11.09 8.20
C ALA A 367 -4.51 9.82 7.40
N HIS A 368 -5.74 9.32 7.51
CA HIS A 368 -6.19 8.14 6.79
C HIS A 368 -6.87 8.49 5.47
N GLU A 369 -6.78 9.75 5.03
CA GLU A 369 -7.32 10.20 3.74
C GLU A 369 -6.22 10.20 2.66
N ALA A 370 -6.51 9.57 1.52
CA ALA A 370 -5.71 9.70 0.31
C ALA A 370 -5.88 11.13 -0.23
N TYR A 371 -4.80 11.92 -0.19
CA TYR A 371 -4.73 13.28 -0.71
C TYR A 371 -5.89 14.19 -0.25
N GLY A 372 -6.45 13.94 0.93
CA GLY A 372 -7.61 14.68 1.47
C GLY A 372 -8.94 14.46 0.72
N MET A 373 -9.02 13.46 -0.17
CA MET A 373 -10.20 13.21 -1.01
C MET A 373 -10.96 11.94 -0.63
N LEU A 374 -10.26 10.90 -0.18
CA LEU A 374 -10.84 9.58 0.01
C LEU A 374 -10.30 8.92 1.29
N SER A 375 -11.17 8.58 2.24
CA SER A 375 -10.76 7.78 3.40
C SER A 375 -10.30 6.38 2.97
N ILE A 376 -9.10 5.98 3.36
CA ILE A 376 -8.50 4.66 3.13
C ILE A 376 -8.68 3.79 4.37
N ASP A 377 -9.90 3.70 4.89
CA ASP A 377 -10.24 2.84 6.03
C ASP A 377 -11.08 1.64 5.58
N MET A 378 -11.57 0.83 6.52
CA MET A 378 -12.41 -0.32 6.18
C MET A 378 -13.78 0.09 5.60
N THR A 379 -14.24 1.33 5.80
CA THR A 379 -15.48 1.83 5.19
C THR A 379 -15.33 2.01 3.68
N LEU A 380 -14.10 2.26 3.19
CA LEU A 380 -13.79 2.26 1.76
C LEU A 380 -14.18 0.93 1.09
N ILE A 381 -13.93 -0.20 1.77
CA ILE A 381 -14.26 -1.52 1.23
C ILE A 381 -15.77 -1.68 1.09
N LEU A 382 -16.54 -1.25 2.10
CA LEU A 382 -18.00 -1.26 2.04
C LEU A 382 -18.53 -0.34 0.94
N ALA A 383 -17.97 0.86 0.81
CA ALA A 383 -18.33 1.82 -0.24
C ALA A 383 -18.01 1.26 -1.64
N ILE A 384 -16.87 0.59 -1.81
CA ILE A 384 -16.50 -0.07 -3.07
C ILE A 384 -17.46 -1.21 -3.39
N VAL A 385 -17.79 -2.07 -2.42
CA VAL A 385 -18.74 -3.18 -2.63
C VAL A 385 -20.13 -2.64 -2.96
N ALA A 386 -20.63 -1.65 -2.23
CA ALA A 386 -21.91 -1.01 -2.51
C ALA A 386 -21.93 -0.35 -3.90
N GLY A 387 -20.86 0.37 -4.25
CA GLY A 387 -20.68 1.00 -5.55
C GLY A 387 -20.62 -0.02 -6.69
N LEU A 388 -19.88 -1.12 -6.50
CA LEU A 388 -19.81 -2.23 -7.45
C LEU A 388 -21.19 -2.84 -7.69
N THR A 389 -21.92 -3.16 -6.62
CA THR A 389 -23.27 -3.72 -6.74
C THR A 389 -24.21 -2.77 -7.46
N ASN A 390 -24.27 -1.48 -7.05
CA ASN A 390 -25.17 -0.50 -7.65
C ASN A 390 -24.89 -0.29 -9.14
N ILE A 391 -23.62 -0.06 -9.50
CA ILE A 391 -23.23 0.14 -10.91
C ILE A 391 -23.45 -1.13 -11.72
N LEU A 392 -23.12 -2.31 -11.16
CA LEU A 392 -23.35 -3.58 -11.85
C LEU A 392 -24.84 -3.80 -12.13
N VAL A 393 -25.74 -3.57 -11.16
CA VAL A 393 -27.19 -3.71 -11.37
C VAL A 393 -27.66 -2.78 -12.50
N VAL A 394 -27.22 -1.52 -12.49
CA VAL A 394 -27.56 -0.56 -13.55
C VAL A 394 -27.03 -1.01 -14.91
N LEU A 395 -25.78 -1.47 -14.98
CA LEU A 395 -25.17 -1.96 -16.22
C LEU A 395 -25.88 -3.22 -16.74
N VAL A 396 -26.32 -4.11 -15.85
CA VAL A 396 -27.12 -5.29 -16.19
C VAL A 396 -28.48 -4.87 -16.75
N GLN A 397 -29.19 -3.93 -16.12
CA GLN A 397 -30.46 -3.41 -16.63
C GLN A 397 -30.33 -2.80 -18.02
N PHE A 398 -29.29 -1.99 -18.27
CA PHE A 398 -29.02 -1.44 -19.60
C PHE A 398 -28.64 -2.51 -20.63
N SER A 399 -27.94 -3.55 -20.21
CA SER A 399 -27.60 -4.70 -21.05
C SER A 399 -28.87 -5.46 -21.46
N ASP A 400 -29.80 -5.65 -20.53
CA ASP A 400 -31.00 -6.47 -20.71
C ASP A 400 -32.10 -5.75 -21.47
N ALA A 401 -32.33 -4.46 -21.19
CA ALA A 401 -33.31 -3.63 -21.90
C ALA A 401 -33.06 -3.63 -23.43
N LYS A 402 -31.80 -3.69 -23.85
CA LYS A 402 -31.42 -3.72 -25.26
C LYS A 402 -31.65 -5.08 -25.94
N SER A 403 -31.74 -6.16 -25.16
CA SER A 403 -32.05 -7.51 -25.67
C SER A 403 -33.55 -7.72 -25.93
N SER A 404 -34.42 -6.96 -25.25
CA SER A 404 -35.88 -7.02 -25.46
C SER A 404 -36.42 -6.15 -26.61
N CYS A 405 -35.62 -5.23 -27.17
CA CYS A 405 -36.01 -4.41 -28.33
C CYS A 405 -35.63 -5.06 -29.68
N LYS A 406 -35.66 -6.39 -29.76
CA LYS A 406 -35.46 -7.15 -31.00
C LYS A 406 -36.66 -7.99 -31.32
#